data_AF-I9L1H5-F1
#
_entry.id   AF-I9L1H5-F1
#
_cell.length_a   1.000
_cell.length_b   1.000
_cell.length_c   1.000
_cell.angle_alpha   90.00
_cell.angle_beta   90.00
_cell.angle_gamma   90.00
#
_symmetry.space_group_name_H-M   'P 1'
#
loop_
_entity.id
_entity.type
_entity.pdbx_description
1 polymer ?
#
loop_
_entity_poly.entity_id
_entity_poly.type
_entity_poly.pdbx_seq_one_letter_code
_entity_poly.pdbx_strand_id
1 'polypeptide(L)'
;MPVSGDTLLRMIRSAPVPDFTAPTIVGIDDWAWRRGQRYGTIICDLERNRVLDLLPDRNADSVARWLECWPGIKVIARDRAGLYADGARRGAPGAIQVADRWHLLNSLGKSLRRAVGRHRGAVKVAVQIMTSALAAKAYISASPAPGLAQLRAEHKAARGECWREISDLHAQGTPTSRIARQVGMSQRTVQRWLSAGGEPEHIRPRKPSSVLAPFEDWLEEQWLAGCKVGEHLWRELKKQGYTGSRVTVARWAAHRRARAKAGVPAQPRLAWKAPSRRRCAWYLSQDLNQIEDEDRLFLDHLFAQAPELRTAADLAKQFVSLLSGDDPAGLDTWLEQAATSELASFANGMKRDVDAVRAAITTRWTTSPVEGQISRVKAIKRQMYGRAGLPLLRQRVLLAA
;
A
#
# COMPACT_ATOMS: atom_id res chain seq x y z
N MET A 1 50.02 -23.99 4.48
CA MET A 1 50.73 -22.81 3.94
C MET A 1 49.87 -21.56 4.14
N PRO A 2 50.38 -20.50 4.78
CA PRO A 2 49.68 -19.22 4.79
C PRO A 2 49.77 -18.57 3.41
N VAL A 3 48.63 -18.32 2.76
CA VAL A 3 48.54 -17.67 1.44
C VAL A 3 47.89 -16.31 1.63
N SER A 4 48.48 -15.24 1.09
CA SER A 4 47.90 -13.89 1.22
C SER A 4 46.61 -13.74 0.41
N GLY A 5 45.72 -12.84 0.85
CA GLY A 5 44.49 -12.52 0.12
C GLY A 5 44.74 -12.08 -1.32
N ASP A 6 45.79 -11.31 -1.57
CA ASP A 6 46.18 -10.87 -2.92
C ASP A 6 46.60 -12.04 -3.82
N THR A 7 47.27 -13.04 -3.24
CA THR A 7 47.61 -14.25 -3.99
C THR A 7 46.36 -15.03 -4.41
N LEU A 8 45.37 -15.17 -3.51
CA LEU A 8 44.08 -15.78 -3.86
C LEU A 8 43.34 -15.00 -4.95
N LEU A 9 43.33 -13.67 -4.88
CA LEU A 9 42.69 -12.84 -5.91
C LEU A 9 43.39 -12.96 -7.28
N ARG A 10 44.72 -13.02 -7.29
CA ARG A 10 45.50 -13.25 -8.50
C ARG A 10 45.22 -14.62 -9.09
N MET A 11 45.19 -15.67 -8.27
CA MET A 11 44.85 -17.03 -8.71
C MET A 11 43.45 -17.10 -9.34
N ILE A 12 42.45 -16.45 -8.74
CA ILE A 12 41.11 -16.38 -9.33
C ILE A 12 41.15 -15.69 -10.69
N ARG A 13 41.84 -14.54 -10.79
CA ARG A 13 41.94 -13.77 -12.05
C ARG A 13 42.64 -14.56 -13.17
N SER A 14 43.60 -15.41 -12.83
CA SER A 14 44.34 -16.23 -13.79
C SER A 14 43.74 -17.60 -14.05
N ALA A 15 42.76 -18.04 -13.25
CA ALA A 15 42.14 -19.35 -13.44
C ALA A 15 41.47 -19.41 -14.82
N PRO A 16 41.61 -20.50 -15.58
CA PRO A 16 40.92 -20.63 -16.85
C PRO A 16 39.41 -20.67 -16.61
N VAL A 17 38.66 -19.88 -17.38
CA VAL A 17 37.20 -20.00 -17.39
C VAL A 17 36.85 -21.30 -18.11
N PRO A 18 35.98 -22.16 -17.54
CA PRO A 18 35.57 -23.38 -18.21
C PRO A 18 34.92 -23.06 -19.56
N ASP A 19 35.36 -23.76 -20.60
CA ASP A 19 34.70 -23.67 -21.90
C ASP A 19 33.24 -24.14 -21.81
N PHE A 20 32.44 -23.66 -22.75
CA PHE A 20 31.06 -24.06 -22.88
C PHE A 20 30.71 -24.51 -24.28
N THR A 21 29.85 -25.52 -24.37
CA THR A 21 29.17 -25.88 -25.61
C THR A 21 28.42 -24.66 -26.14
N ALA A 22 28.53 -24.40 -27.44
CA ALA A 22 27.84 -23.29 -28.09
C ALA A 22 26.33 -23.30 -27.73
N PRO A 23 25.80 -22.21 -27.15
CA PRO A 23 24.42 -22.18 -26.66
C PRO A 23 23.44 -22.07 -27.82
N THR A 24 22.27 -22.71 -27.69
CA THR A 24 21.17 -22.50 -28.65
C THR A 24 20.03 -21.67 -28.06
N ILE A 25 19.86 -21.67 -26.74
CA ILE A 25 18.81 -20.93 -26.03
C ILE A 25 19.45 -20.09 -24.93
N VAL A 26 19.33 -18.76 -25.04
CA VAL A 26 19.94 -17.83 -24.08
C VAL A 26 18.90 -16.96 -23.39
N GLY A 27 19.23 -16.58 -22.15
CA GLY A 27 18.47 -15.64 -21.34
C GLY A 27 19.29 -14.39 -21.11
N ILE A 28 18.68 -13.23 -21.32
CA ILE A 28 19.33 -11.92 -21.19
C ILE A 28 18.53 -11.06 -20.21
N ASP A 29 19.21 -10.50 -19.21
CA ASP A 29 18.60 -9.59 -18.26
C ASP A 29 19.64 -8.63 -17.66
N ASP A 30 19.17 -7.64 -16.93
CA ASP A 30 19.96 -6.65 -16.21
C ASP A 30 20.44 -7.18 -14.86
N TRP A 31 21.73 -7.00 -14.56
CA TRP A 31 22.25 -7.09 -13.20
C TRP A 31 22.72 -5.72 -12.71
N ALA A 32 22.45 -5.42 -11.44
CA ALA A 32 22.80 -4.12 -10.87
C ALA A 32 24.20 -4.11 -10.26
N TRP A 33 25.03 -3.15 -10.64
CA TRP A 33 26.27 -2.77 -9.92
C TRP A 33 25.94 -2.19 -8.55
N ARG A 34 25.12 -1.14 -8.59
CA ARG A 34 24.47 -0.48 -7.47
C ARG A 34 23.03 -0.26 -7.93
N ARG A 35 22.08 -0.79 -7.16
CA ARG A 35 20.66 -0.76 -7.54
C ARG A 35 20.22 0.69 -7.77
N GLY A 36 19.61 0.95 -8.94
CA GLY A 36 19.13 2.28 -9.32
C GLY A 36 20.18 3.23 -9.89
N GLN A 37 21.44 2.81 -10.09
CA GLN A 37 22.49 3.68 -10.62
C GLN A 37 23.11 3.13 -11.91
N ARG A 38 23.72 1.94 -11.84
CA ARG A 38 24.47 1.35 -12.96
C ARG A 38 24.11 -0.12 -13.11
N TYR A 39 23.83 -0.52 -14.33
CA TYR A 39 23.44 -1.87 -14.72
C TYR A 39 24.42 -2.41 -15.75
N GLY A 40 24.68 -3.72 -15.65
CA GLY A 40 25.33 -4.50 -16.70
C GLY A 40 24.35 -5.57 -17.19
N THR A 41 24.73 -6.28 -18.25
CA THR A 41 23.90 -7.35 -18.81
C THR A 41 24.45 -8.70 -18.39
N ILE A 42 23.57 -9.62 -17.99
CA ILE A 42 23.90 -11.03 -17.75
C ILE A 42 23.36 -11.84 -18.92
N ILE A 43 24.17 -12.80 -19.37
CA ILE A 43 23.79 -13.74 -20.43
C ILE A 43 23.91 -15.15 -19.86
N CYS A 44 22.83 -15.91 -19.94
CA CYS A 44 22.75 -17.25 -19.40
C CYS A 44 22.38 -18.26 -20.49
N ASP A 45 22.97 -19.45 -20.44
CA ASP A 45 22.49 -20.63 -21.14
C ASP A 45 21.25 -21.14 -20.39
N LEU A 46 20.09 -21.10 -21.05
CA LEU A 46 18.82 -21.54 -20.46
C LEU A 46 18.66 -23.06 -20.48
N GLU A 47 19.39 -23.77 -21.35
CA GLU A 47 19.35 -25.22 -21.43
C GLU A 47 20.12 -25.84 -20.26
N ARG A 48 21.25 -25.23 -19.89
CA ARG A 48 22.16 -25.72 -18.84
C ARG A 48 22.07 -24.93 -17.53
N ASN A 49 21.23 -23.90 -17.48
CA ASN A 49 21.08 -22.99 -16.34
C ASN A 49 22.43 -22.46 -15.83
N ARG A 50 23.24 -21.91 -16.74
CA ARG A 50 24.61 -21.46 -16.47
C ARG A 50 24.83 -20.04 -16.96
N VAL A 51 25.60 -19.24 -16.23
CA VAL A 51 26.04 -17.91 -16.72
C VAL A 51 27.13 -18.08 -17.78
N LEU A 52 26.89 -17.49 -18.95
CA LEU A 52 27.85 -17.46 -20.06
C LEU A 52 28.71 -16.20 -20.03
N ASP A 53 28.12 -15.05 -19.70
CA ASP A 53 28.86 -13.80 -19.60
C ASP A 53 28.19 -12.75 -18.70
N LEU A 54 28.99 -11.80 -18.22
CA LEU A 54 28.60 -10.54 -17.61
C LEU A 54 29.19 -9.38 -18.40
N LEU A 55 28.35 -8.69 -19.17
CA LEU A 55 28.71 -7.49 -19.89
C LEU A 55 28.75 -6.27 -18.95
N PRO A 56 29.66 -5.30 -19.19
CA PRO A 56 29.85 -4.13 -18.33
C PRO A 56 28.63 -3.22 -18.24
N ASP A 57 27.83 -3.19 -19.31
CA ASP A 57 26.82 -2.18 -19.58
C ASP A 57 25.48 -2.78 -19.99
N ARG A 58 24.48 -1.91 -19.95
CA ARG A 58 23.12 -2.14 -20.46
C ARG A 58 23.02 -1.45 -21.82
N ASN A 59 23.63 -2.05 -22.84
CA ASN A 59 23.78 -1.47 -24.17
C ASN A 59 23.46 -2.50 -25.25
N ALA A 60 22.66 -2.11 -26.24
CA ALA A 60 22.25 -2.96 -27.34
C ALA A 60 23.45 -3.40 -28.22
N ASP A 61 24.46 -2.56 -28.43
CA ASP A 61 25.67 -2.85 -29.21
C ASP A 61 26.54 -3.91 -28.54
N SER A 62 26.66 -3.85 -27.22
CA SER A 62 27.41 -4.85 -26.44
C SER A 62 26.74 -6.22 -26.50
N VAL A 63 25.40 -6.23 -26.46
CA VAL A 63 24.61 -7.46 -26.61
C VAL A 63 24.71 -8.01 -28.04
N ALA A 64 24.56 -7.15 -29.05
CA ALA A 64 24.66 -7.57 -30.45
C ALA A 64 26.02 -8.20 -30.76
N ARG A 65 27.12 -7.52 -30.38
CA ARG A 65 28.49 -8.03 -30.54
C ARG A 65 28.70 -9.38 -29.87
N TRP A 66 28.12 -9.60 -28.69
CA TRP A 66 28.22 -10.89 -28.01
C TRP A 66 27.45 -11.98 -28.76
N LEU A 67 26.23 -11.68 -29.23
CA LEU A 67 25.38 -12.63 -29.97
C LEU A 67 25.98 -13.01 -31.32
N GLU A 68 26.65 -12.09 -32.02
CA GLU A 68 27.33 -12.35 -33.30
C GLU A 68 28.42 -13.42 -33.19
N CYS A 69 29.05 -13.56 -32.01
CA CYS A 69 30.01 -14.63 -31.76
C CYS A 69 29.38 -16.02 -31.68
N TRP A 70 28.05 -16.11 -31.57
CA TRP A 70 27.29 -17.34 -31.36
C TRP A 70 26.13 -17.48 -32.36
N PRO A 71 26.42 -17.69 -33.66
CA PRO A 71 25.39 -17.73 -34.70
C PRO A 71 24.39 -18.90 -34.57
N GLY A 72 24.67 -19.89 -33.72
CA GLY A 72 23.80 -21.03 -33.43
C GLY A 72 22.62 -20.74 -32.48
N ILE A 73 22.50 -19.52 -31.96
CA ILE A 73 21.42 -19.13 -31.05
C ILE A 73 20.09 -19.08 -31.80
N LYS A 74 19.11 -19.85 -31.31
CA LYS A 74 17.77 -19.98 -31.87
C LYS A 74 16.71 -19.25 -31.05
N VAL A 75 16.92 -19.10 -29.74
CA VAL A 75 15.95 -18.46 -28.84
C VAL A 75 16.65 -17.52 -27.87
N ILE A 76 16.07 -16.34 -27.68
CA ILE A 76 16.53 -15.32 -26.72
C ILE A 76 15.36 -14.96 -25.81
N ALA A 77 15.36 -15.47 -24.58
CA ALA A 77 14.44 -14.98 -23.55
C ALA A 77 14.98 -13.68 -22.95
N ARG A 78 14.17 -12.63 -22.92
CA ARG A 78 14.57 -11.32 -22.41
C ARG A 78 13.42 -10.60 -21.73
N ASP A 79 13.76 -9.55 -20.97
CA ASP A 79 12.76 -8.59 -20.52
C ASP A 79 12.14 -7.82 -21.72
N ARG A 80 11.27 -6.86 -21.41
CA ARG A 80 10.59 -6.03 -22.42
C ARG A 80 11.32 -4.70 -22.73
N ALA A 81 12.58 -4.57 -22.36
CA ALA A 81 13.36 -3.38 -22.66
C ALA A 81 13.71 -3.33 -24.16
N GLY A 82 13.43 -2.18 -24.78
CA GLY A 82 13.67 -1.99 -26.21
C GLY A 82 15.13 -2.22 -26.63
N LEU A 83 16.10 -1.98 -25.72
CA LEU A 83 17.52 -2.18 -26.00
C LEU A 83 17.89 -3.66 -26.19
N TYR A 84 17.29 -4.58 -25.42
CA TYR A 84 17.57 -6.00 -25.59
C TYR A 84 16.86 -6.56 -26.81
N ALA A 85 15.67 -6.05 -27.11
CA ALA A 85 15.00 -6.35 -28.37
C ALA A 85 15.85 -5.92 -29.57
N ASP A 86 16.47 -4.74 -29.48
CA ASP A 86 17.34 -4.20 -30.52
C ASP A 86 18.67 -4.94 -30.65
N GLY A 87 19.34 -5.23 -29.53
CA GLY A 87 20.56 -6.04 -29.51
C GLY A 87 20.33 -7.44 -30.09
N ALA A 88 19.20 -8.07 -29.74
CA ALA A 88 18.81 -9.38 -30.27
C ALA A 88 18.53 -9.33 -31.78
N ARG A 89 17.79 -8.33 -32.28
CA ARG A 89 17.53 -8.18 -33.72
C ARG A 89 18.80 -7.99 -34.53
N ARG A 90 19.78 -7.25 -34.00
CA ARG A 90 21.04 -6.97 -34.69
C ARG A 90 22.02 -8.14 -34.64
N GLY A 91 22.23 -8.71 -33.45
CA GLY A 91 23.25 -9.75 -33.26
C GLY A 91 22.80 -11.19 -33.52
N ALA A 92 21.50 -11.46 -33.51
CA ALA A 92 20.93 -12.77 -33.83
C ALA A 92 19.56 -12.63 -34.53
N PRO A 93 19.52 -12.09 -35.77
CA PRO A 93 18.27 -11.78 -36.47
C PRO A 93 17.37 -13.00 -36.71
N GLY A 94 17.93 -14.21 -36.77
CA GLY A 94 17.17 -15.46 -36.91
C GLY A 94 16.65 -16.05 -35.60
N ALA A 95 17.00 -15.47 -34.45
CA ALA A 95 16.59 -15.99 -33.15
C ALA A 95 15.17 -15.52 -32.78
N ILE A 96 14.35 -16.46 -32.31
CA ILE A 96 13.04 -16.18 -31.75
C ILE A 96 13.25 -15.47 -30.41
N GLN A 97 12.72 -14.26 -30.29
CA GLN A 97 12.74 -13.53 -29.03
C GLN A 97 11.55 -13.95 -28.18
N VAL A 98 11.75 -14.15 -26.89
CA VAL A 98 10.70 -14.56 -25.94
C VAL A 98 10.62 -13.52 -24.83
N ALA A 99 9.44 -12.91 -24.68
CA ALA A 99 9.22 -11.90 -23.65
C ALA A 99 9.08 -12.55 -22.26
N ASP A 100 9.64 -11.89 -21.25
CA ASP A 100 9.45 -12.34 -19.87
C ASP A 100 7.99 -12.20 -19.39
N ARG A 101 7.44 -13.32 -18.93
CA ARG A 101 6.08 -13.44 -18.40
C ARG A 101 5.89 -12.59 -17.14
N TRP A 102 6.88 -12.49 -16.26
CA TRP A 102 6.74 -11.68 -15.05
C TRP A 102 6.60 -10.20 -15.39
N HIS A 103 7.39 -9.68 -16.33
CA HIS A 103 7.27 -8.31 -16.81
C HIS A 103 5.89 -8.02 -17.44
N LEU A 104 5.31 -9.00 -18.16
CA LEU A 104 3.94 -8.90 -18.70
C LEU A 104 2.90 -8.80 -17.59
N LEU A 105 2.91 -9.73 -16.63
CA LEU A 105 1.97 -9.77 -15.50
C LEU A 105 2.10 -8.54 -14.58
N ASN A 106 3.33 -8.10 -14.30
CA ASN A 106 3.58 -6.89 -13.52
C ASN A 106 3.05 -5.63 -14.23
N SER A 107 3.16 -5.58 -15.56
CA SER A 107 2.63 -4.48 -16.38
C SER A 107 1.10 -4.49 -16.43
N LEU A 108 0.47 -5.66 -16.50
CA LEU A 108 -0.98 -5.83 -16.35
C LEU A 108 -1.44 -5.30 -14.99
N GLY A 109 -0.81 -5.72 -13.88
CA GLY A 109 -1.16 -5.26 -12.54
C GLY A 109 -0.94 -3.75 -12.31
N LYS A 110 0.05 -3.13 -12.99
CA LYS A 110 0.19 -1.66 -13.02
C LYS A 110 -0.99 -1.00 -13.75
N SER A 111 -1.44 -1.60 -14.85
CA SER A 111 -2.54 -1.07 -15.67
C SER A 111 -3.88 -1.17 -14.94
N LEU A 112 -4.16 -2.31 -14.29
CA LEU A 112 -5.34 -2.47 -13.42
C LEU A 112 -5.35 -1.45 -12.27
N ARG A 113 -4.20 -1.19 -11.64
CA ARG A 113 -4.10 -0.13 -10.61
C ARG A 113 -4.42 1.27 -11.14
N ARG A 114 -4.04 1.56 -12.38
CA ARG A 114 -4.38 2.84 -13.04
C ARG A 114 -5.87 2.91 -13.36
N ALA A 115 -6.45 1.82 -13.84
CA ALA A 115 -7.89 1.71 -14.10
C ALA A 115 -8.71 1.97 -12.83
N VAL A 116 -8.42 1.24 -11.73
CA VAL A 116 -9.03 1.49 -10.41
C VAL A 116 -8.82 2.94 -9.95
N GLY A 117 -7.66 3.52 -10.23
CA GLY A 117 -7.35 4.91 -9.92
C GLY A 117 -8.23 5.93 -10.65
N ARG A 118 -8.55 5.68 -11.93
CA ARG A 118 -9.49 6.50 -12.73
C ARG A 118 -10.91 6.40 -12.19
N HIS A 119 -11.31 5.21 -11.76
CA HIS A 119 -12.63 4.89 -11.20
C HIS A 119 -12.73 5.10 -9.68
N ARG A 120 -11.93 6.01 -9.10
CA ARG A 120 -11.93 6.29 -7.64
C ARG A 120 -13.30 6.71 -7.08
N GLY A 121 -14.15 7.31 -7.92
CA GLY A 121 -15.51 7.70 -7.56
C GLY A 121 -16.39 6.47 -7.32
N ALA A 122 -16.40 5.54 -8.27
CA ALA A 122 -17.11 4.26 -8.14
C ALA A 122 -16.62 3.45 -6.93
N VAL A 123 -15.30 3.42 -6.68
CA VAL A 123 -14.74 2.80 -5.46
C VAL A 123 -15.31 3.44 -4.19
N LYS A 124 -15.40 4.77 -4.13
CA LYS A 124 -15.96 5.48 -2.98
C LYS A 124 -17.44 5.14 -2.77
N VAL A 125 -18.22 5.04 -3.85
CA VAL A 125 -19.64 4.67 -3.79
C VAL A 125 -19.80 3.24 -3.30
N ALA A 126 -19.05 2.27 -3.85
CA ALA A 126 -19.09 0.88 -3.40
C ALA A 126 -18.72 0.74 -1.91
N VAL A 127 -17.69 1.46 -1.43
CA VAL A 127 -17.33 1.51 -0.01
C VAL A 127 -18.47 2.09 0.85
N GLN A 128 -19.16 3.11 0.35
CA GLN A 128 -20.30 3.70 1.06
C GLN A 128 -21.46 2.71 1.17
N ILE A 129 -21.74 1.94 0.11
CA ILE A 129 -22.76 0.88 0.13
C ILE A 129 -22.40 -0.19 1.17
N MET A 130 -21.15 -0.69 1.15
CA MET A 130 -20.66 -1.66 2.13
C MET A 130 -20.77 -1.15 3.58
N THR A 131 -20.39 0.12 3.79
CA THR A 131 -20.47 0.78 5.09
C THR A 131 -21.92 0.88 5.59
N SER A 132 -22.84 1.25 4.71
CA SER A 132 -24.28 1.31 5.04
C SER A 132 -24.85 -0.07 5.35
N ALA A 133 -24.46 -1.11 4.62
CA ALA A 133 -24.90 -2.49 4.86
C ALA A 133 -24.43 -3.01 6.23
N LEU A 134 -23.18 -2.73 6.63
CA LEU A 134 -22.67 -3.07 7.97
C LEU A 134 -23.39 -2.29 9.07
N ALA A 135 -23.65 -1.00 8.86
CA ALA A 135 -24.39 -0.20 9.82
C ALA A 135 -25.82 -0.73 10.03
N ALA A 136 -26.50 -1.14 8.95
CA ALA A 136 -27.82 -1.76 9.03
C ALA A 136 -27.78 -3.10 9.77
N LYS A 137 -26.79 -3.96 9.47
CA LYS A 137 -26.62 -5.25 10.17
C LYS A 137 -26.34 -5.06 11.66
N ALA A 138 -25.54 -4.07 12.03
CA ALA A 138 -25.25 -3.73 13.43
C ALA A 138 -26.44 -3.09 14.16
N TYR A 139 -27.27 -2.32 13.45
CA TYR A 139 -28.49 -1.75 14.00
C TYR A 139 -29.50 -2.84 14.38
N ILE A 140 -29.61 -3.90 13.57
CA ILE A 140 -30.49 -5.04 13.83
C ILE A 140 -29.98 -5.90 14.99
N SER A 141 -28.66 -6.00 15.21
CA SER A 141 -28.07 -6.85 16.25
C SER A 141 -27.81 -6.16 17.60
N ALA A 142 -28.03 -4.85 17.70
CA ALA A 142 -27.79 -4.10 18.94
C ALA A 142 -29.00 -4.15 19.89
N SER A 143 -28.96 -5.05 20.88
CA SER A 143 -29.53 -4.71 22.20
C SER A 143 -28.63 -3.64 22.83
N PRO A 144 -29.19 -2.55 23.40
CA PRO A 144 -28.36 -1.47 23.94
C PRO A 144 -27.66 -1.95 25.21
N ALA A 145 -26.37 -2.25 25.10
CA ALA A 145 -25.51 -2.35 26.27
C ALA A 145 -25.49 -0.98 26.99
N PRO A 146 -25.59 -0.93 28.33
CA PRO A 146 -25.69 0.32 29.08
C PRO A 146 -24.44 1.17 28.82
N GLY A 147 -24.64 2.28 28.08
CA GLY A 147 -23.57 3.16 27.67
C GLY A 147 -22.90 3.88 28.85
N LEU A 148 -21.71 4.44 28.61
CA LEU A 148 -20.94 5.24 29.57
C LEU A 148 -21.74 6.33 30.31
N ALA A 149 -22.87 6.78 29.75
CA ALA A 149 -23.80 7.70 30.39
C ALA A 149 -24.56 7.08 31.58
N GLN A 150 -24.95 5.81 31.48
CA GLN A 150 -25.64 5.09 32.54
C GLN A 150 -24.69 4.81 33.72
N LEU A 151 -23.46 4.33 33.44
CA LEU A 151 -22.41 4.20 34.46
C LEU A 151 -22.09 5.53 35.17
N ARG A 152 -22.11 6.66 34.43
CA ARG A 152 -21.92 7.99 35.04
C ARG A 152 -23.09 8.41 35.92
N ALA A 153 -24.31 8.08 35.53
CA ALA A 153 -25.51 8.35 36.33
C ALA A 153 -25.52 7.50 37.61
N GLU A 154 -25.21 6.21 37.51
CA GLU A 154 -25.07 5.28 38.63
C GLU A 154 -23.99 5.75 39.62
N HIS A 155 -22.79 6.10 39.12
CA HIS A 155 -21.73 6.62 39.97
C HIS A 155 -22.08 7.97 40.62
N LYS A 156 -22.90 8.81 39.97
CA LYS A 156 -23.38 10.06 40.57
C LYS A 156 -24.42 9.79 41.67
N ALA A 157 -25.34 8.86 41.44
CA ALA A 157 -26.34 8.46 42.43
C ALA A 157 -25.68 7.89 43.69
N ALA A 158 -24.71 6.97 43.53
CA ALA A 158 -23.97 6.37 44.64
C ALA A 158 -23.19 7.40 45.48
N ARG A 159 -22.63 8.44 44.84
CA ARG A 159 -21.94 9.53 45.57
C ARG A 159 -22.90 10.45 46.31
N GLY A 160 -24.10 10.69 45.75
CA GLY A 160 -25.16 11.43 46.43
C GLY A 160 -25.71 10.71 47.66
N GLU A 161 -25.82 9.38 47.62
CA GLU A 161 -26.16 8.54 48.78
C GLU A 161 -25.08 8.63 49.86
N CYS A 162 -23.82 8.47 49.48
CA CYS A 162 -22.67 8.58 50.36
C CYS A 162 -22.57 9.97 51.04
N TRP A 163 -22.89 11.05 50.33
CA TRP A 163 -22.95 12.40 50.92
C TRP A 163 -24.05 12.53 51.97
N ARG A 164 -25.26 12.02 51.70
CA ARG A 164 -26.36 12.04 52.68
C ARG A 164 -25.95 11.32 53.96
N GLU A 165 -25.36 10.13 53.83
CA GLU A 165 -24.89 9.35 54.98
C GLU A 165 -23.81 10.09 55.80
N ILE A 166 -22.84 10.72 55.13
CA ILE A 166 -21.82 11.56 55.80
C ILE A 166 -22.46 12.73 56.54
N SER A 167 -23.42 13.42 55.90
CA SER A 167 -24.11 14.58 56.47
C SER A 167 -24.92 14.21 57.71
N ASP A 168 -25.67 13.10 57.66
CA ASP A 168 -26.50 12.62 58.77
C ASP A 168 -25.64 12.21 59.98
N LEU A 169 -24.55 11.47 59.74
CA LEU A 169 -23.64 11.06 60.82
C LEU A 169 -22.91 12.25 61.45
N HIS A 170 -22.58 13.27 60.64
CA HIS A 170 -21.96 14.50 61.14
C HIS A 170 -22.94 15.33 61.97
N ALA A 171 -24.21 15.43 61.56
CA ALA A 171 -25.26 16.11 62.32
C ALA A 171 -25.50 15.47 63.69
N GLN A 172 -25.29 14.16 63.81
CA GLN A 172 -25.38 13.40 65.07
C GLN A 172 -24.14 13.58 65.98
N GLY A 173 -23.18 14.43 65.61
CA GLY A 173 -21.97 14.69 66.40
C GLY A 173 -20.89 13.61 66.28
N THR A 174 -20.98 12.71 65.30
CA THR A 174 -20.01 11.63 65.12
C THR A 174 -18.64 12.18 64.67
N PRO A 175 -17.52 11.80 65.31
CA PRO A 175 -16.20 12.25 64.87
C PRO A 175 -15.88 11.80 63.43
N THR A 176 -15.27 12.69 62.64
CA THR A 176 -14.96 12.46 61.22
C THR A 176 -14.14 11.19 60.94
N SER A 177 -13.30 10.74 61.88
CA SER A 177 -12.55 9.48 61.78
C SER A 177 -13.47 8.24 61.84
N ARG A 178 -14.56 8.31 62.59
CA ARG A 178 -15.55 7.22 62.71
C ARG A 178 -16.47 7.20 61.49
N ILE A 179 -16.90 8.37 61.02
CA ILE A 179 -17.68 8.52 59.77
C ILE A 179 -16.90 7.91 58.59
N ALA A 180 -15.60 8.21 58.48
CA ALA A 180 -14.73 7.68 57.45
C ALA A 180 -14.69 6.14 57.42
N ARG A 181 -14.61 5.52 58.61
CA ARG A 181 -14.61 4.05 58.74
C ARG A 181 -15.95 3.42 58.37
N GLN A 182 -17.06 4.11 58.68
CA GLN A 182 -18.41 3.62 58.43
C GLN A 182 -18.79 3.70 56.94
N VAL A 183 -18.45 4.80 56.28
CA VAL A 183 -18.76 5.06 54.86
C VAL A 183 -17.69 4.46 53.91
N GLY A 184 -16.59 3.91 54.44
CA GLY A 184 -15.53 3.29 53.65
C GLY A 184 -14.64 4.29 52.88
N MET A 185 -14.45 5.50 53.43
CA MET A 185 -13.66 6.57 52.81
C MET A 185 -12.47 6.99 53.70
N SER A 186 -11.53 7.76 53.16
CA SER A 186 -10.48 8.36 53.98
C SER A 186 -11.03 9.52 54.81
N GLN A 187 -10.51 9.71 56.04
CA GLN A 187 -10.89 10.84 56.90
C GLN A 187 -10.69 12.19 56.20
N ARG A 188 -9.62 12.35 55.43
CA ARG A 188 -9.36 13.56 54.63
C ARG A 188 -10.44 13.81 53.58
N THR A 189 -10.99 12.75 52.98
CA THR A 189 -12.07 12.87 51.99
C THR A 189 -13.37 13.34 52.63
N VAL A 190 -13.74 12.75 53.78
CA VAL A 190 -14.92 13.15 54.57
C VAL A 190 -14.81 14.60 55.02
N GLN A 191 -13.67 15.00 55.58
CA GLN A 191 -13.41 16.39 55.98
C GLN A 191 -13.52 17.36 54.80
N ARG A 192 -12.98 16.98 53.63
CA ARG A 192 -13.07 17.79 52.42
C ARG A 192 -14.51 17.95 51.92
N TRP A 193 -15.31 16.89 51.96
CA TRP A 193 -16.72 16.95 51.54
C TRP A 193 -17.54 17.83 52.50
N LEU A 194 -17.36 17.66 53.81
CA LEU A 194 -18.01 18.49 54.83
C LEU A 194 -17.60 19.96 54.69
N SER A 195 -16.32 20.25 54.46
CA SER A 195 -15.83 21.62 54.27
C SER A 195 -16.37 22.28 53.00
N ALA A 196 -16.64 21.49 51.96
CA ALA A 196 -17.19 21.96 50.69
C ALA A 196 -18.72 22.09 50.70
N GLY A 197 -19.41 21.64 51.74
CA GLY A 197 -20.88 21.64 51.83
C GLY A 197 -21.56 20.67 50.85
N GLY A 198 -20.83 19.68 50.31
CA GLY A 198 -21.35 18.75 49.31
C GLY A 198 -20.29 17.87 48.66
N GLU A 199 -20.74 17.01 47.73
CA GLU A 199 -19.87 16.26 46.84
C GLU A 199 -19.01 17.23 45.98
N PRO A 200 -17.68 17.12 45.98
CA PRO A 200 -16.84 17.92 45.10
C PRO A 200 -17.11 17.56 43.64
N GLU A 201 -17.77 18.46 42.90
CA GLU A 201 -17.86 18.33 41.45
C GLU A 201 -16.46 18.51 40.85
N HIS A 202 -15.93 17.45 40.21
CA HIS A 202 -14.72 17.54 39.38
C HIS A 202 -15.01 18.28 38.06
N ILE A 203 -15.59 19.48 38.14
CA ILE A 203 -15.70 20.39 37.01
C ILE A 203 -14.42 21.19 36.97
N ARG A 204 -13.57 20.93 35.97
CA ARG A 204 -12.49 21.87 35.66
C ARG A 204 -13.15 23.16 35.14
N PRO A 205 -13.06 24.30 35.84
CA PRO A 205 -13.60 25.54 35.32
C PRO A 205 -12.94 25.85 33.98
N ARG A 206 -13.77 26.12 32.96
CA ARG A 206 -13.28 26.52 31.64
C ARG A 206 -12.55 27.84 31.81
N LYS A 207 -11.23 27.85 31.62
CA LYS A 207 -10.48 29.12 31.52
C LYS A 207 -10.84 29.76 30.18
N PRO A 208 -11.52 30.92 30.15
CA PRO A 208 -11.80 31.63 28.90
C PRO A 208 -10.47 32.00 28.24
N SER A 209 -10.42 31.98 26.91
CA SER A 209 -9.27 32.54 26.20
C SER A 209 -9.30 34.05 26.40
N SER A 210 -8.30 34.64 27.06
CA SER A 210 -8.21 36.09 27.29
C SER A 210 -8.34 36.91 26.00
N VAL A 211 -7.89 36.35 24.88
CA VAL A 211 -7.92 36.99 23.56
C VAL A 211 -9.31 36.87 22.88
N LEU A 212 -10.09 35.84 23.19
CA LEU A 212 -11.38 35.58 22.54
C LEU A 212 -12.55 36.11 23.37
N ALA A 213 -12.41 36.13 24.70
CA ALA A 213 -13.43 36.54 25.65
C ALA A 213 -14.10 37.89 25.31
N PRO A 214 -13.38 38.96 24.90
CA PRO A 214 -14.01 40.23 24.53
C PRO A 214 -14.92 40.16 23.31
N PHE A 215 -14.81 39.09 22.51
CA PHE A 215 -15.54 38.91 21.25
C PHE A 215 -16.51 37.72 21.29
N GLU A 216 -16.68 37.05 22.44
CA GLU A 216 -17.52 35.85 22.55
C GLU A 216 -19.01 36.16 22.34
N ASP A 217 -19.49 37.31 22.81
CA ASP A 217 -20.89 37.73 22.64
C ASP A 217 -21.23 38.05 21.18
N TRP A 218 -20.34 38.77 20.49
CA TRP A 218 -20.48 39.02 19.06
C TRP A 218 -20.45 37.71 18.26
N LEU A 219 -19.55 36.78 18.64
CA LEU A 219 -19.50 35.46 18.03
C LEU A 219 -20.78 34.64 18.28
N GLU A 220 -21.37 34.68 19.49
CA GLU A 220 -22.68 34.09 19.81
C GLU A 220 -23.76 34.61 18.85
N GLU A 221 -23.86 35.94 18.72
CA GLU A 221 -24.86 36.60 17.89
C GLU A 221 -24.74 36.19 16.42
N GLN A 222 -23.53 36.22 15.84
CA GLN A 222 -23.29 35.81 14.46
C GLN A 222 -23.56 34.31 14.24
N TRP A 223 -23.30 33.49 15.27
CA TRP A 223 -23.60 32.06 15.20
C TRP A 223 -25.11 31.78 15.16
N LEU A 224 -25.88 32.52 15.96
CA LEU A 224 -27.35 32.46 15.98
C LEU A 224 -27.95 33.01 14.68
N ALA A 225 -27.34 34.06 14.11
CA ALA A 225 -27.69 34.60 12.79
C ALA A 225 -27.35 33.67 11.61
N GLY A 226 -26.71 32.52 11.85
CA GLY A 226 -26.48 31.48 10.85
C GLY A 226 -25.07 31.46 10.23
N CYS A 227 -24.18 32.37 10.62
CA CYS A 227 -22.78 32.38 10.17
C CYS A 227 -21.97 31.26 10.84
N LYS A 228 -22.07 30.03 10.28
CA LYS A 228 -21.44 28.83 10.86
C LYS A 228 -20.05 28.49 10.30
N VAL A 229 -19.53 29.33 9.41
CA VAL A 229 -18.19 29.16 8.78
C VAL A 229 -17.15 29.89 9.60
N GLY A 230 -16.31 29.15 10.32
CA GLY A 230 -15.30 29.72 11.23
C GLY A 230 -14.27 30.64 10.56
N GLU A 231 -14.02 30.48 9.26
CA GLU A 231 -13.13 31.37 8.52
C GLU A 231 -13.75 32.75 8.28
N HIS A 232 -15.07 32.81 8.02
CA HIS A 232 -15.78 34.08 7.88
C HIS A 232 -15.83 34.83 9.21
N LEU A 233 -16.16 34.12 10.30
CA LEU A 233 -16.15 34.68 11.65
C LEU A 233 -14.77 35.25 12.03
N TRP A 234 -13.68 34.56 11.67
CA TRP A 234 -12.33 35.06 11.96
C TRP A 234 -11.96 36.32 11.14
N ARG A 235 -12.34 36.39 9.87
CA ARG A 235 -12.06 37.57 9.04
C ARG A 235 -12.78 38.82 9.56
N GLU A 236 -14.03 38.67 9.96
CA GLU A 236 -14.82 39.76 10.53
C GLU A 236 -14.30 40.19 11.90
N LEU A 237 -13.93 39.24 12.76
CA LEU A 237 -13.24 39.55 14.03
C LEU A 237 -11.94 40.32 13.82
N LYS A 238 -11.15 39.96 12.81
CA LYS A 238 -9.88 40.63 12.50
C LYS A 238 -10.10 42.11 12.15
N LYS A 239 -11.21 42.45 11.48
CA LYS A 239 -11.58 43.85 11.18
C LYS A 239 -11.96 44.63 12.45
N GLN A 240 -12.48 43.95 13.46
CA GLN A 240 -12.86 44.52 14.75
C GLN A 240 -11.71 44.55 15.77
N GLY A 241 -10.47 44.30 15.33
CA GLY A 241 -9.28 44.38 16.18
C GLY A 241 -8.88 43.08 16.88
N TYR A 242 -9.45 41.93 16.50
CA TYR A 242 -9.02 40.63 17.03
C TYR A 242 -7.59 40.26 16.62
N THR A 243 -6.71 40.07 17.60
CA THR A 243 -5.29 39.73 17.41
C THR A 243 -4.99 38.23 17.47
N GLY A 244 -6.01 37.39 17.71
CA GLY A 244 -5.84 35.96 17.90
C GLY A 244 -5.83 35.13 16.61
N SER A 245 -5.52 33.84 16.76
CA SER A 245 -5.35 32.92 15.63
C SER A 245 -6.68 32.46 15.02
N ARG A 246 -6.68 32.20 13.70
CA ARG A 246 -7.79 31.54 12.98
C ARG A 246 -8.18 30.20 13.60
N VAL A 247 -7.21 29.45 14.13
CA VAL A 247 -7.43 28.14 14.75
C VAL A 247 -8.27 28.26 16.02
N THR A 248 -8.13 29.35 16.78
CA THR A 248 -8.91 29.63 18.00
C THR A 248 -10.40 29.78 17.66
N VAL A 249 -10.74 30.59 16.66
CA VAL A 249 -12.12 30.79 16.19
C VAL A 249 -12.67 29.50 15.56
N ALA A 250 -11.86 28.78 14.79
CA ALA A 250 -12.27 27.50 14.21
C ALA A 250 -12.58 26.44 15.29
N ARG A 251 -11.80 26.40 16.37
CA ARG A 251 -12.02 25.51 17.52
C ARG A 251 -13.29 25.89 18.28
N TRP A 252 -13.52 27.18 18.50
CA TRP A 252 -14.76 27.68 19.09
C TRP A 252 -15.99 27.26 18.26
N ALA A 253 -15.94 27.43 16.94
CA ALA A 253 -17.01 27.00 16.02
C ALA A 253 -17.17 25.47 15.96
N ALA A 254 -16.08 24.71 16.07
CA ALA A 254 -16.14 23.26 16.14
C ALA A 254 -16.83 22.77 17.43
N HIS A 255 -16.56 23.41 18.56
CA HIS A 255 -17.20 23.09 19.84
C HIS A 255 -18.72 23.31 19.81
N ARG A 256 -19.19 24.38 19.17
CA ARG A 256 -20.64 24.61 18.97
C ARG A 256 -21.30 23.58 18.07
N ARG A 257 -20.62 23.18 16.99
CA ARG A 257 -21.09 22.07 16.14
C ARG A 257 -21.14 20.75 16.90
N ALA A 258 -20.17 20.51 17.78
CA ALA A 258 -20.16 19.32 18.62
C ALA A 258 -21.30 19.33 19.65
N ARG A 259 -21.55 20.47 20.31
CA ARG A 259 -22.70 20.64 21.22
C ARG A 259 -24.05 20.50 20.51
N ALA A 260 -24.22 21.11 19.35
CA ALA A 260 -25.43 20.95 18.53
C ALA A 260 -25.66 19.49 18.10
N LYS A 261 -24.57 18.72 17.92
CA LYS A 261 -24.63 17.27 17.64
C LYS A 261 -24.77 16.40 18.88
N ALA A 262 -24.50 16.91 20.09
CA ALA A 262 -24.54 16.12 21.32
C ALA A 262 -25.96 15.71 21.76
N GLY A 263 -27.01 16.30 21.17
CA GLY A 263 -28.39 15.82 21.28
C GLY A 263 -28.72 14.62 20.37
N VAL A 264 -27.80 14.22 19.50
CA VAL A 264 -27.91 13.03 18.65
C VAL A 264 -26.87 12.03 19.12
N PRO A 265 -27.25 10.80 19.52
CA PRO A 265 -26.27 9.78 19.90
C PRO A 265 -25.26 9.61 18.77
N ALA A 266 -23.97 9.82 19.08
CA ALA A 266 -22.91 9.56 18.12
C ALA A 266 -22.85 8.05 17.88
N GLN A 267 -23.52 7.58 16.84
CA GLN A 267 -23.39 6.19 16.41
C GLN A 267 -21.91 5.93 16.11
N PRO A 268 -21.33 4.81 16.60
CA PRO A 268 -20.01 4.40 16.18
C PRO A 268 -20.02 4.29 14.66
N ARG A 269 -19.17 5.07 13.98
CA ARG A 269 -19.00 4.95 12.54
C ARG A 269 -18.32 3.60 12.28
N LEU A 270 -19.11 2.55 12.16
CA LEU A 270 -18.71 1.27 11.60
C LEU A 270 -18.34 1.51 10.14
N ALA A 271 -17.12 1.98 9.90
CA ALA A 271 -16.62 2.19 8.55
C ALA A 271 -16.04 0.87 8.04
N TRP A 272 -16.59 0.35 6.95
CA TRP A 272 -15.96 -0.79 6.28
C TRP A 272 -14.57 -0.38 5.80
N LYS A 273 -13.56 -1.22 6.04
CA LYS A 273 -12.18 -0.93 5.65
C LYS A 273 -12.02 -1.15 4.14
N ALA A 274 -12.10 -0.06 3.40
CA ALA A 274 -11.90 -0.08 1.95
C ALA A 274 -10.55 -0.73 1.56
N PRO A 275 -10.53 -1.64 0.56
CA PRO A 275 -9.30 -2.20 0.04
C PRO A 275 -8.45 -1.13 -0.61
N SER A 276 -7.12 -1.27 -0.48
CA SER A 276 -6.19 -0.39 -1.18
C SER A 276 -6.34 -0.56 -2.70
N ARG A 277 -5.95 0.46 -3.49
CA ARG A 277 -5.93 0.35 -4.97
C ARG A 277 -5.16 -0.87 -5.48
N ARG A 278 -4.08 -1.24 -4.77
CA ARG A 278 -3.30 -2.45 -5.07
C ARG A 278 -4.12 -3.71 -4.84
N ARG A 279 -4.88 -3.75 -3.74
CA ARG A 279 -5.73 -4.88 -3.37
C ARG A 279 -6.94 -5.00 -4.30
N CYS A 280 -7.58 -3.89 -4.67
CA CYS A 280 -8.59 -3.84 -5.74
C CYS A 280 -8.03 -4.41 -7.05
N ALA A 281 -6.87 -3.92 -7.53
CA ALA A 281 -6.27 -4.40 -8.76
C ALA A 281 -5.90 -5.90 -8.70
N TRP A 282 -5.49 -6.38 -7.53
CA TRP A 282 -5.28 -7.80 -7.31
C TRP A 282 -6.58 -8.59 -7.47
N TYR A 283 -7.68 -8.17 -6.84
CA TYR A 283 -8.99 -8.81 -7.02
C TYR A 283 -9.44 -8.89 -8.47
N LEU A 284 -9.23 -7.84 -9.26
CA LEU A 284 -9.58 -7.84 -10.69
C LEU A 284 -8.83 -8.92 -11.49
N SER A 285 -7.68 -9.38 -10.99
CA SER A 285 -6.85 -10.42 -11.63
C SER A 285 -7.01 -11.82 -11.05
N GLN A 286 -7.83 -12.00 -10.01
CA GLN A 286 -8.04 -13.31 -9.36
C GLN A 286 -9.37 -13.94 -9.76
N ASP A 287 -9.44 -15.27 -9.67
CA ASP A 287 -10.75 -15.92 -9.69
C ASP A 287 -11.56 -15.45 -8.48
N LEU A 288 -12.84 -15.11 -8.71
CA LEU A 288 -13.73 -14.68 -7.63
C LEU A 288 -13.81 -15.77 -6.56
N ASN A 289 -13.70 -17.05 -6.93
CA ASN A 289 -13.70 -18.20 -6.02
C ASN A 289 -12.60 -18.16 -4.93
N GLN A 290 -11.57 -17.35 -5.11
CA GLN A 290 -10.44 -17.20 -4.18
C GLN A 290 -10.52 -15.92 -3.32
N ILE A 291 -11.62 -15.18 -3.43
CA ILE A 291 -11.86 -13.91 -2.73
C ILE A 291 -12.92 -14.13 -1.64
N GLU A 292 -12.73 -13.51 -0.47
CA GLU A 292 -13.69 -13.53 0.63
C GLU A 292 -15.05 -12.93 0.22
N ASP A 293 -16.15 -13.42 0.80
CA ASP A 293 -17.50 -13.03 0.38
C ASP A 293 -17.78 -11.53 0.54
N GLU A 294 -17.23 -10.89 1.58
CA GLU A 294 -17.34 -9.43 1.77
C GLU A 294 -16.67 -8.66 0.63
N ASP A 295 -15.50 -9.14 0.18
CA ASP A 295 -14.76 -8.51 -0.91
C ASP A 295 -15.44 -8.77 -2.26
N ARG A 296 -16.09 -9.92 -2.45
CA ARG A 296 -16.94 -10.19 -3.64
C ARG A 296 -18.12 -9.23 -3.71
N LEU A 297 -18.87 -9.06 -2.62
CA LEU A 297 -19.98 -8.11 -2.55
C LEU A 297 -19.52 -6.68 -2.86
N PHE A 298 -18.34 -6.29 -2.35
CA PHE A 298 -17.73 -5.01 -2.70
C PHE A 298 -17.43 -4.90 -4.20
N LEU A 299 -16.90 -5.95 -4.82
CA LEU A 299 -16.62 -5.98 -6.27
C LEU A 299 -17.91 -5.91 -7.09
N ASP A 300 -18.98 -6.58 -6.67
CA ASP A 300 -20.28 -6.50 -7.35
C ASP A 300 -20.82 -5.07 -7.35
N HIS A 301 -20.76 -4.39 -6.19
CA HIS A 301 -21.10 -2.97 -6.11
C HIS A 301 -20.15 -2.10 -6.95
N LEU A 302 -18.86 -2.41 -6.98
CA LEU A 302 -17.90 -1.68 -7.80
C LEU A 302 -18.20 -1.84 -9.30
N PHE A 303 -18.50 -3.05 -9.76
CA PHE A 303 -18.83 -3.33 -11.17
C PHE A 303 -20.16 -2.73 -11.59
N ALA A 304 -21.14 -2.68 -10.69
CA ALA A 304 -22.39 -1.98 -10.95
C ALA A 304 -22.19 -0.46 -11.18
N GLN A 305 -21.19 0.14 -10.51
CA GLN A 305 -20.86 1.56 -10.63
C GLN A 305 -19.83 1.87 -11.73
N ALA A 306 -19.01 0.89 -12.13
CA ALA A 306 -17.99 1.01 -13.16
C ALA A 306 -17.89 -0.30 -13.98
N PRO A 307 -18.81 -0.51 -14.95
CA PRO A 307 -18.81 -1.70 -15.81
C PRO A 307 -17.50 -1.89 -16.58
N GLU A 308 -16.77 -0.82 -16.88
CA GLU A 308 -15.49 -0.87 -17.58
C GLU A 308 -14.41 -1.60 -16.76
N LEU A 309 -14.50 -1.55 -15.43
CA LEU A 309 -13.62 -2.33 -14.56
C LEU A 309 -13.95 -3.83 -14.60
N ARG A 310 -15.20 -4.20 -14.88
CA ARG A 310 -15.59 -5.61 -15.07
C ARG A 310 -14.97 -6.14 -16.36
N THR A 311 -15.10 -5.41 -17.46
CA THR A 311 -14.43 -5.74 -18.72
C THR A 311 -12.91 -5.85 -18.54
N ALA A 312 -12.29 -4.93 -17.79
CA ALA A 312 -10.87 -4.98 -17.49
C ALA A 312 -10.45 -6.22 -16.68
N ALA A 313 -11.29 -6.64 -15.73
CA ALA A 313 -11.06 -7.84 -14.92
C ALA A 313 -11.16 -9.10 -15.78
N ASP A 314 -12.20 -9.21 -16.61
CA ASP A 314 -12.42 -10.36 -17.48
C ASP A 314 -11.26 -10.48 -18.50
N LEU A 315 -10.84 -9.38 -19.12
CA LEU A 315 -9.66 -9.33 -19.98
C LEU A 315 -8.37 -9.68 -19.23
N ALA A 316 -8.20 -9.23 -17.98
CA ALA A 316 -7.04 -9.59 -17.18
C ALA A 316 -6.95 -11.10 -16.93
N LYS A 317 -8.07 -11.74 -16.59
CA LYS A 317 -8.16 -13.20 -16.38
C LYS A 317 -7.88 -13.96 -17.66
N GLN A 318 -8.48 -13.54 -18.77
CA GLN A 318 -8.21 -14.11 -20.10
C GLN A 318 -6.72 -14.02 -20.44
N PHE A 319 -6.07 -12.88 -20.19
CA PHE A 319 -4.64 -12.71 -20.45
C PHE A 319 -3.76 -13.64 -19.62
N VAL A 320 -4.07 -13.82 -18.33
CA VAL A 320 -3.34 -14.77 -17.47
C VAL A 320 -3.53 -16.20 -17.99
N SER A 321 -4.74 -16.56 -18.44
CA SER A 321 -5.02 -17.85 -19.06
C SER A 321 -4.22 -18.04 -20.35
N LEU A 322 -4.17 -17.01 -21.21
CA LEU A 322 -3.38 -17.03 -22.45
C LEU A 322 -1.89 -17.26 -22.17
N LEU A 323 -1.32 -16.61 -21.15
CA LEU A 323 0.08 -16.80 -20.77
C LEU A 323 0.38 -18.18 -20.16
N SER A 324 -0.65 -18.89 -19.70
CA SER A 324 -0.51 -20.21 -19.06
C SER A 324 -0.85 -21.37 -20.00
N GLY A 325 -1.47 -21.10 -21.14
CA GLY A 325 -1.84 -22.09 -22.15
C GLY A 325 -1.02 -21.94 -23.43
N ASP A 326 -1.44 -22.70 -24.46
CA ASP A 326 -0.75 -22.79 -25.76
C ASP A 326 -1.59 -22.23 -26.93
N ASP A 327 -2.49 -21.28 -26.67
CA ASP A 327 -3.36 -20.65 -27.68
C ASP A 327 -2.84 -19.25 -28.10
N PRO A 328 -1.94 -19.16 -29.11
CA PRO A 328 -1.49 -17.88 -29.62
C PRO A 328 -2.54 -17.15 -30.45
N ALA A 329 -3.56 -17.83 -30.98
CA ALA A 329 -4.60 -17.21 -31.81
C ALA A 329 -5.52 -16.34 -30.96
N GLY A 330 -5.76 -16.74 -29.70
CA GLY A 330 -6.49 -15.93 -28.73
C GLY A 330 -5.83 -14.58 -28.40
N LEU A 331 -4.53 -14.40 -28.65
CA LEU A 331 -3.83 -13.15 -28.34
C LEU A 331 -4.29 -11.97 -29.21
N ASP A 332 -4.55 -12.20 -30.50
CA ASP A 332 -4.93 -11.11 -31.43
C ASP A 332 -6.32 -10.59 -31.09
N THR A 333 -7.28 -11.49 -30.91
CA THR A 333 -8.63 -11.18 -30.41
C THR A 333 -8.58 -10.44 -29.07
N TRP A 334 -7.72 -10.90 -28.14
CA TRP A 334 -7.55 -10.24 -26.86
C TRP A 334 -6.98 -8.82 -27.01
N LEU A 335 -6.02 -8.61 -27.92
CA LEU A 335 -5.42 -7.29 -28.17
C LEU A 335 -6.45 -6.30 -28.74
N GLU A 336 -7.36 -6.75 -29.59
CA GLU A 336 -8.45 -5.95 -30.14
C GLU A 336 -9.44 -5.53 -29.06
N GLN A 337 -9.90 -6.48 -28.24
CA GLN A 337 -10.81 -6.20 -27.11
C GLN A 337 -10.15 -5.30 -26.06
N ALA A 338 -8.87 -5.55 -25.75
CA ALA A 338 -8.14 -4.75 -24.79
C ALA A 338 -7.90 -3.32 -25.26
N ALA A 339 -7.75 -3.09 -26.58
CA ALA A 339 -7.52 -1.77 -27.18
C ALA A 339 -8.69 -0.78 -26.97
N THR A 340 -9.92 -1.28 -26.77
CA THR A 340 -11.10 -0.45 -26.51
C THR A 340 -11.49 -0.40 -25.03
N SER A 341 -10.70 -1.02 -24.15
CA SER A 341 -10.97 -1.14 -22.72
C SER A 341 -10.07 -0.26 -21.84
N GLU A 342 -10.24 -0.36 -20.53
CA GLU A 342 -9.33 0.19 -19.53
C GLU A 342 -7.87 -0.28 -19.67
N LEU A 343 -7.62 -1.37 -20.42
CA LEU A 343 -6.30 -1.92 -20.71
C LEU A 343 -5.69 -1.44 -22.04
N ALA A 344 -6.28 -0.45 -22.71
CA ALA A 344 -5.82 0.01 -24.04
C ALA A 344 -4.32 0.37 -24.09
N SER A 345 -3.83 1.11 -23.10
CA SER A 345 -2.40 1.47 -23.03
C SER A 345 -1.49 0.25 -22.84
N PHE A 346 -1.97 -0.79 -22.14
CA PHE A 346 -1.22 -2.03 -21.95
C PHE A 346 -1.17 -2.84 -23.26
N ALA A 347 -2.31 -2.99 -23.94
CA ALA A 347 -2.39 -3.65 -25.25
C ALA A 347 -1.50 -2.95 -26.29
N ASN A 348 -1.59 -1.63 -26.41
CA ASN A 348 -0.76 -0.84 -27.32
C ASN A 348 0.75 -0.96 -26.99
N GLY A 349 1.08 -1.05 -25.70
CA GLY A 349 2.45 -1.31 -25.27
C GLY A 349 2.96 -2.69 -25.68
N MET A 350 2.09 -3.70 -25.81
CA MET A 350 2.44 -5.06 -26.24
C MET A 350 2.58 -5.19 -27.75
N LYS A 351 1.80 -4.45 -28.54
CA LYS A 351 1.87 -4.49 -30.02
C LYS A 351 3.28 -4.29 -30.59
N ARG A 352 4.12 -3.48 -29.93
CA ARG A 352 5.52 -3.23 -30.32
C ARG A 352 6.44 -4.45 -30.20
N ASP A 353 6.01 -5.45 -29.45
CA ASP A 353 6.81 -6.63 -29.09
C ASP A 353 5.95 -7.91 -29.19
N VAL A 354 4.94 -7.89 -30.08
CA VAL A 354 3.89 -8.91 -30.14
C VAL A 354 4.43 -10.29 -30.45
N ASP A 355 5.44 -10.40 -31.31
CA ASP A 355 6.07 -11.68 -31.65
C ASP A 355 6.75 -12.30 -30.43
N ALA A 356 7.40 -11.47 -29.59
CA ALA A 356 8.01 -11.95 -28.36
C ALA A 356 6.98 -12.35 -27.30
N VAL A 357 5.83 -11.66 -27.25
CA VAL A 357 4.69 -12.06 -26.41
C VAL A 357 4.08 -13.36 -26.90
N ARG A 358 3.91 -13.53 -28.21
CA ARG A 358 3.40 -14.78 -28.81
C ARG A 358 4.35 -15.95 -28.50
N ALA A 359 5.66 -15.73 -28.60
CA ALA A 359 6.65 -16.73 -28.22
C ALA A 359 6.67 -17.01 -26.71
N ALA A 360 6.31 -16.03 -25.87
CA ALA A 360 6.15 -16.25 -24.42
C ALA A 360 4.96 -17.16 -24.09
N ILE A 361 3.94 -17.22 -24.95
CA ILE A 361 2.81 -18.13 -24.87
C ILE A 361 3.23 -19.51 -25.39
N THR A 362 3.74 -19.59 -26.62
CA THR A 362 3.94 -20.86 -27.33
C THR A 362 5.20 -21.64 -26.96
N THR A 363 6.14 -21.02 -26.24
CA THR A 363 7.39 -21.67 -25.86
C THR A 363 7.49 -21.87 -24.36
N ARG A 364 8.24 -22.89 -23.95
CA ARG A 364 8.55 -23.16 -22.54
C ARG A 364 9.59 -22.21 -21.94
N TRP A 365 10.27 -21.41 -22.77
CA TRP A 365 11.43 -20.64 -22.36
C TRP A 365 11.02 -19.37 -21.62
N THR A 366 11.69 -19.06 -20.52
CA THR A 366 11.43 -17.87 -19.70
C THR A 366 12.74 -17.33 -19.16
N THR A 367 12.76 -16.09 -18.68
CA THR A 367 13.93 -15.51 -17.99
C THR A 367 14.05 -15.96 -16.53
N SER A 368 13.16 -16.82 -16.03
CA SER A 368 13.17 -17.29 -14.63
C SER A 368 14.54 -17.86 -14.19
N PRO A 369 15.24 -18.69 -14.99
CA PRO A 369 16.59 -19.14 -14.62
C PRO A 369 17.59 -17.99 -14.48
N VAL A 370 17.46 -16.94 -15.30
CA VAL A 370 18.31 -15.74 -15.25
C VAL A 370 18.13 -15.02 -13.92
N GLU A 371 16.92 -14.95 -13.37
CA GLU A 371 16.67 -14.34 -12.05
C GLU A 371 17.43 -15.10 -10.93
N GLY A 372 17.46 -16.43 -11.01
CA GLY A 372 18.26 -17.28 -10.13
C GLY A 372 19.74 -16.94 -10.21
N GLN A 373 20.27 -16.81 -11.44
CA GLN A 373 21.67 -16.43 -11.66
C GLN A 373 21.97 -14.99 -11.21
N ILE A 374 21.05 -14.05 -11.37
CA ILE A 374 21.18 -12.69 -10.82
C ILE A 374 21.28 -12.73 -9.29
N SER A 375 20.51 -13.60 -8.65
CA SER A 375 20.57 -13.80 -7.19
C SER A 375 21.93 -14.35 -6.76
N ARG A 376 22.50 -15.27 -7.54
CA ARG A 376 23.87 -15.75 -7.38
C ARG A 376 24.92 -14.66 -7.54
N VAL A 377 24.80 -13.82 -8.58
CA VAL A 377 25.67 -12.64 -8.77
C VAL A 377 25.59 -11.72 -7.55
N LYS A 378 24.39 -11.45 -7.02
CA LYS A 378 24.21 -10.65 -5.79
C LYS A 378 24.92 -11.30 -4.59
N ALA A 379 24.85 -12.63 -4.45
CA ALA A 379 25.54 -13.34 -3.37
C ALA A 379 27.07 -13.22 -3.48
N ILE A 380 27.64 -13.47 -4.67
CA ILE A 380 29.08 -13.35 -4.94
C ILE A 380 29.57 -11.92 -4.67
N LYS A 381 28.80 -10.91 -5.09
CA LYS A 381 29.11 -9.51 -4.80
C LYS A 381 29.13 -9.20 -3.30
N ARG A 382 28.19 -9.77 -2.53
CA ARG A 382 28.09 -9.57 -1.07
C ARG A 382 29.23 -10.25 -0.33
N GLN A 383 29.68 -11.43 -0.77
CA GLN A 383 30.88 -12.10 -0.23
C GLN A 383 32.13 -11.22 -0.30
N MET A 384 32.20 -10.34 -1.30
CA MET A 384 33.32 -9.42 -1.51
C MET A 384 33.04 -8.00 -0.99
N TYR A 385 31.98 -7.80 -0.21
CA TYR A 385 31.55 -6.49 0.29
C TYR A 385 31.44 -5.42 -0.81
N GLY A 386 31.08 -5.83 -2.03
CA GLY A 386 30.98 -4.94 -3.19
C GLY A 386 32.31 -4.40 -3.74
N ARG A 387 33.46 -4.93 -3.29
CA ARG A 387 34.80 -4.47 -3.70
C ARG A 387 35.32 -5.12 -5.00
N ALA A 388 34.54 -6.02 -5.60
CA ALA A 388 34.90 -6.64 -6.87
C ALA A 388 34.62 -5.72 -8.05
N GLY A 389 35.67 -5.27 -8.76
CA GLY A 389 35.53 -4.70 -10.10
C GLY A 389 35.06 -5.74 -11.12
N LEU A 390 34.69 -5.31 -12.34
CA LEU A 390 34.10 -6.21 -13.35
C LEU A 390 34.95 -7.43 -13.65
N PRO A 391 36.27 -7.32 -13.91
CA PRO A 391 37.05 -8.48 -14.32
C PRO A 391 37.00 -9.58 -13.27
N LEU A 392 37.13 -9.20 -11.98
CA LEU A 392 37.10 -10.14 -10.87
C LEU A 392 35.70 -10.71 -10.61
N LEU A 393 34.66 -9.87 -10.70
CA LEU A 393 33.29 -10.34 -10.53
C LEU A 393 32.88 -11.32 -11.64
N ARG A 394 33.15 -10.96 -12.90
CA ARG A 394 32.94 -11.81 -14.07
C ARG A 394 33.64 -13.14 -13.87
N GLN A 395 34.93 -13.12 -13.54
CA GLN A 395 35.71 -14.33 -13.32
C GLN A 395 35.13 -15.25 -12.25
N ARG A 396 34.75 -14.71 -11.09
CA ARG A 396 34.14 -15.51 -10.01
C ARG A 396 32.79 -16.08 -10.38
N VAL A 397 32.00 -15.34 -11.15
CA VAL A 397 30.67 -15.80 -11.59
C VAL A 397 30.83 -16.93 -12.60
N LEU A 398 31.73 -16.78 -13.58
CA LEU A 398 31.97 -17.79 -14.61
C LEU A 398 32.64 -19.06 -14.06
N LEU A 399 33.58 -18.94 -13.12
CA LEU A 399 34.19 -20.10 -12.45
C LEU A 399 33.22 -20.85 -11.55
N ALA A 400 32.20 -20.15 -11.04
CA ALA A 400 31.16 -20.80 -10.27
C ALA A 400 30.09 -21.42 -11.19
N ALA A 401 29.94 -20.90 -12.42
CA ALA A 401 28.76 -21.02 -13.26
C ALA A 401 28.21 -22.43 -13.40
#